data_AF-A0A109B8T1-F1
#
_entry.id   AF-A0A109B8T1-F1
#
_cell.length_a   1.000
_cell.length_b   1.000
_cell.length_c   1.000
_cell.angle_alpha   90.00
_cell.angle_beta   90.00
_cell.angle_gamma   90.00
#
_symmetry.space_group_name_H-M   'P 1'
#
loop_
_entity.id
_entity.type
_entity.pdbx_description
1 polymer ?
#
loop_
_entity_poly.entity_id
_entity_poly.type
_entity_poly.pdbx_seq_one_letter_code
_entity_poly.pdbx_strand_id
1 'polypeptide(L)'
;MATTFDLSDVPASNAADLAAAMRSLIETGHGLVLLNGATDTDLDAARATLQRRLRADPQQALAAFLRFRHLVAVFGARRLHRMMLQNGYTLMAPSIAIAANMRLNSKRGFNPQRFLLALNEALNGNIVPFGARALLPGDAHPNLAAA
;
A
#
# COMPACT_ATOMS: atom_id res chain seq x y z
N MET A 1 -9.07 24.78 -21.56
CA MET A 1 -10.31 24.31 -20.92
C MET A 1 -9.93 23.85 -19.51
N ALA A 2 -10.47 24.50 -18.47
CA ALA A 2 -10.16 24.14 -17.08
C ALA A 2 -10.95 22.88 -16.73
N THR A 3 -10.29 21.72 -16.73
CA THR A 3 -10.86 20.50 -16.19
C THR A 3 -10.92 20.61 -14.67
N THR A 4 -12.11 20.89 -14.14
CA THR A 4 -12.39 20.95 -12.71
C THR A 4 -12.09 19.59 -12.09
N PHE A 5 -10.90 19.45 -11.50
CA PHE A 5 -10.52 18.27 -10.73
C PHE A 5 -11.34 18.27 -9.43
N ASP A 6 -12.33 17.38 -9.31
CA ASP A 6 -13.10 17.28 -8.07
C ASP A 6 -12.22 16.70 -6.96
N LEU A 7 -11.79 17.59 -6.10
CA LEU A 7 -11.00 17.30 -4.92
C LEU A 7 -11.77 16.41 -3.92
N SER A 8 -13.09 16.37 -3.99
CA SER A 8 -13.91 15.60 -3.04
C SER A 8 -13.86 14.10 -3.29
N ASP A 9 -13.51 13.68 -4.52
CA ASP A 9 -13.45 12.27 -4.94
C ASP A 9 -12.25 12.03 -5.86
N VAL A 10 -11.06 11.95 -5.25
CA VAL A 10 -9.83 11.73 -6.03
C VAL A 10 -9.94 10.38 -6.75
N PRO A 11 -9.68 10.30 -8.08
CA PRO A 11 -9.86 9.08 -8.86
C PRO A 11 -8.81 8.01 -8.52
N ALA A 12 -9.22 6.74 -8.51
CA ALA A 12 -8.35 5.60 -8.25
C ALA A 12 -7.06 5.66 -9.10
N SER A 13 -5.96 5.22 -8.52
CA SER A 13 -4.65 5.22 -9.18
C SER A 13 -4.12 3.80 -9.32
N ASN A 14 -3.18 3.58 -10.23
CA ASN A 14 -2.53 2.28 -10.33
C ASN A 14 -1.62 2.06 -9.11
N ALA A 15 -1.72 0.89 -8.48
CA ALA A 15 -0.87 0.50 -7.37
C ALA A 15 0.62 0.51 -7.75
N ALA A 16 0.96 0.22 -9.02
CA ALA A 16 2.33 0.28 -9.52
C ALA A 16 2.94 1.69 -9.47
N ASP A 17 2.12 2.74 -9.64
CA ASP A 17 2.60 4.12 -9.59
C ASP A 17 2.88 4.56 -8.15
N LEU A 18 1.99 4.20 -7.22
CA LEU A 18 2.18 4.39 -5.79
C LEU A 18 3.40 3.60 -5.27
N ALA A 19 3.58 2.37 -5.77
CA ALA A 19 4.75 1.55 -5.44
C ALA A 19 6.05 2.17 -5.97
N ALA A 20 6.04 2.76 -7.17
CA ALA A 20 7.20 3.46 -7.72
C ALA A 20 7.57 4.70 -6.88
N ALA A 21 6.57 5.47 -6.42
CA ALA A 21 6.80 6.57 -5.48
C ALA A 21 7.41 6.07 -4.17
N MET A 22 6.83 5.04 -3.55
CA MET A 22 7.37 4.44 -2.31
C MET A 22 8.81 3.92 -2.50
N ARG A 23 9.06 3.20 -3.60
CA ARG A 23 10.37 2.68 -3.94
C ARG A 23 11.41 3.78 -4.09
N SER A 24 11.05 4.89 -4.74
CA SER A 24 11.97 6.02 -4.88
C SER A 24 12.42 6.58 -3.53
N LEU A 25 11.53 6.64 -2.54
CA LEU A 25 11.88 7.07 -1.18
C LEU A 25 12.79 6.06 -0.48
N ILE A 26 12.48 4.77 -0.58
CA ILE A 26 13.31 3.69 -0.01
C ILE A 26 14.74 3.75 -0.58
N GLU A 27 14.89 3.89 -1.90
CA GLU A 27 16.19 3.96 -2.57
C GLU A 27 17.00 5.18 -2.13
N THR A 28 16.34 6.28 -1.75
CA THR A 28 16.99 7.48 -1.19
C THR A 28 17.22 7.44 0.32
N GLY A 29 16.93 6.32 1.00
CA GLY A 29 17.14 6.15 2.45
C GLY A 29 15.95 6.58 3.33
N HIS A 30 14.82 6.96 2.73
CA HIS A 30 13.62 7.43 3.40
C HIS A 30 12.55 6.32 3.57
N GLY A 31 12.98 5.06 3.74
CA GLY A 31 12.08 3.90 3.84
C GLY A 31 11.14 3.89 5.05
N LEU A 32 11.43 4.70 6.07
CA LEU A 32 10.60 4.84 7.28
C LEU A 32 9.54 5.95 7.17
N VAL A 33 9.28 6.47 5.96
CA VAL A 33 8.32 7.56 5.73
C VAL A 33 6.91 7.27 6.28
N LEU A 34 6.49 6.00 6.28
CA LEU A 34 5.20 5.60 6.83
C LEU A 34 5.16 5.63 8.37
N LEU A 35 6.30 5.53 9.05
CA LEU A 35 6.37 5.61 10.52
C LEU A 35 6.60 7.06 10.97
N ASN A 36 7.53 7.76 10.34
CA ASN A 36 7.96 9.09 10.76
C ASN A 36 7.14 10.23 10.12
N GLY A 37 6.33 9.92 9.12
CA GLY A 37 5.74 10.91 8.22
C GLY A 37 6.69 11.30 7.08
N ALA A 38 6.13 11.99 6.09
CA ALA A 38 6.89 12.55 4.96
C ALA A 38 7.24 14.00 5.23
N THR A 39 8.51 14.35 5.00
CA THR A 39 8.96 15.73 4.87
C THR A 39 8.55 16.31 3.52
N ASP A 40 8.64 17.63 3.35
CA ASP A 40 8.38 18.26 2.06
C ASP A 40 9.32 17.74 0.96
N THR A 41 10.59 17.48 1.30
CA THR A 41 11.58 16.88 0.40
C THR A 41 11.14 15.48 -0.08
N ASP A 42 10.61 14.65 0.83
CA ASP A 42 10.10 13.32 0.48
C ASP A 42 8.90 13.41 -0.48
N LEU A 43 7.98 14.33 -0.18
CA LEU A 43 6.81 14.56 -1.04
C LEU A 43 7.23 15.10 -2.41
N ASP A 44 8.25 15.94 -2.48
CA ASP A 44 8.79 16.46 -3.74
C ASP A 44 9.45 15.38 -4.58
N ALA A 45 10.23 14.48 -3.96
CA ALA A 45 10.82 13.33 -4.63
C ALA A 45 9.75 12.38 -5.18
N ALA A 46 8.73 12.06 -4.37
CA ALA A 46 7.60 11.24 -4.80
C ALA A 46 6.83 11.89 -5.95
N ARG A 47 6.56 13.20 -5.87
CA ARG A 47 5.90 13.99 -6.91
C ARG A 47 6.69 13.97 -8.22
N ALA A 48 8.00 14.21 -8.17
CA ALA A 48 8.87 14.19 -9.34
C ALA A 48 8.91 12.80 -10.00
N THR A 49 8.92 11.73 -9.21
CA THR A 49 8.83 10.35 -9.71
C THR A 49 7.51 10.08 -10.42
N LEU A 50 6.38 10.48 -9.83
CA LEU A 50 5.06 10.31 -10.43
C LEU A 50 4.90 11.15 -11.70
N GLN A 51 5.32 12.41 -11.69
CA GLN A 51 5.29 13.27 -12.89
C GLN A 51 6.14 12.71 -14.03
N ARG A 52 7.31 12.14 -13.75
CA ARG A 52 8.15 11.49 -14.77
C ARG A 52 7.50 10.24 -15.36
N ARG A 53 6.80 9.46 -14.53
CA ARG A 53 6.17 8.20 -14.94
C ARG A 53 4.86 8.41 -15.69
N LEU A 54 4.08 9.43 -15.30
CA LEU A 54 2.76 9.75 -15.82
C LEU A 54 2.78 11.04 -16.66
N ARG A 55 3.88 11.32 -17.38
CA ARG A 55 4.03 12.55 -18.19
C ARG A 55 2.88 12.81 -19.16
N ALA A 56 2.30 11.73 -19.70
CA ALA A 56 1.20 11.81 -20.65
C ALA A 56 -0.14 12.19 -20.00
N ASP A 57 -0.30 11.98 -18.69
CA ASP A 57 -1.53 12.27 -17.95
C ASP A 57 -1.24 13.02 -16.63
N PRO A 58 -1.23 14.36 -16.67
CA PRO A 58 -0.97 15.17 -15.48
C PRO A 58 -2.07 15.05 -14.41
N GLN A 59 -3.30 14.71 -14.78
CA GLN A 59 -4.39 14.53 -13.81
C GLN A 59 -4.21 13.23 -13.03
N GLN A 60 -3.82 12.16 -13.72
CA GLN A 60 -3.50 10.89 -13.07
C GLN A 60 -2.24 11.00 -12.20
N ALA A 61 -1.24 11.78 -12.64
CA ALA A 61 -0.06 12.09 -11.83
C ALA A 61 -0.45 12.80 -10.51
N LEU A 62 -1.34 13.79 -10.59
CA LEU A 62 -1.84 14.52 -9.41
C LEU A 62 -2.66 13.59 -8.50
N ALA A 63 -3.55 12.77 -9.05
CA ALA A 63 -4.37 11.83 -8.28
C ALA A 63 -3.50 10.81 -7.53
N ALA A 64 -2.50 10.22 -8.19
CA ALA A 64 -1.54 9.32 -7.59
C ALA A 64 -0.73 10.03 -6.48
N PHE A 65 -0.31 11.27 -6.70
CA PHE A 65 0.42 12.04 -5.69
C PHE A 65 -0.41 12.32 -4.44
N LEU A 66 -1.67 12.76 -4.61
CA LEU A 66 -2.59 12.98 -3.49
C LEU A 66 -2.84 11.69 -2.70
N ARG A 67 -3.06 10.57 -3.41
CA ARG A 67 -3.18 9.25 -2.78
C ARG A 67 -1.94 8.87 -2.00
N PHE A 68 -0.76 9.06 -2.57
CA PHE A 68 0.50 8.78 -1.90
C PHE A 68 0.68 9.61 -0.63
N ARG A 69 0.45 10.92 -0.71
CA ARG A 69 0.51 11.83 0.45
C ARG A 69 -0.43 11.37 1.57
N HIS A 70 -1.68 11.03 1.23
CA HIS A 70 -2.66 10.58 2.22
C HIS A 70 -2.40 9.16 2.72
N LEU A 71 -1.75 8.30 1.94
CA LEU A 71 -1.25 7.01 2.39
C LEU A 71 -0.20 7.20 3.49
N VAL A 72 0.75 8.13 3.33
CA VAL A 72 1.70 8.43 4.40
C VAL A 72 0.98 8.97 5.64
N ALA A 73 0.06 9.92 5.44
CA ALA A 73 -0.65 10.54 6.55
C ALA A 73 -1.54 9.57 7.35
N VAL A 74 -2.15 8.56 6.71
CA VAL A 74 -3.05 7.62 7.40
C VAL A 74 -2.31 6.78 8.44
N PHE A 75 -1.01 6.52 8.24
CA PHE A 75 -0.18 5.81 9.22
C PHE A 75 0.20 6.65 10.45
N GLY A 76 -0.03 7.96 10.44
CA GLY A 76 0.03 8.79 11.65
C GLY A 76 -1.03 8.44 12.69
N ALA A 77 -2.08 7.70 12.32
CA ALA A 77 -3.08 7.23 13.28
C ALA A 77 -2.50 6.15 14.20
N ARG A 78 -2.67 6.32 15.53
CA ARG A 78 -2.07 5.46 16.57
C ARG A 78 -2.21 3.95 16.34
N ARG A 79 -3.36 3.48 15.86
CA ARG A 79 -3.60 2.04 15.61
C ARG A 79 -2.86 1.53 14.37
N LEU A 80 -2.85 2.30 13.28
CA LEU A 80 -2.13 1.96 12.05
C LEU A 80 -0.61 2.03 12.26
N HIS A 81 -0.14 3.04 13.00
CA HIS A 81 1.26 3.13 13.40
C HIS A 81 1.71 1.89 14.19
N ARG A 82 0.91 1.47 15.18
CA ARG A 82 1.20 0.25 15.96
C ARG A 82 1.20 -1.00 15.07
N MET A 83 0.23 -1.11 14.17
CA MET A 83 0.14 -2.23 13.22
C MET A 83 1.38 -2.28 12.31
N MET A 84 1.88 -1.13 11.85
CA MET A 84 3.12 -1.02 11.09
C MET A 84 4.33 -1.49 11.88
N LEU A 85 4.48 -1.08 13.14
CA LEU A 85 5.56 -1.55 14.01
C LEU A 85 5.52 -3.06 14.27
N GLN A 86 4.32 -3.66 14.29
CA GLN A 86 4.15 -5.10 14.55
C GLN A 86 4.46 -5.97 13.34
N ASN A 87 4.07 -5.54 12.14
CA ASN A 87 4.17 -6.37 10.92
C ASN A 87 5.30 -5.93 9.98
N GLY A 88 5.86 -4.73 10.18
CA GLY A 88 6.94 -4.18 9.38
C GLY A 88 6.60 -4.04 7.90
N TYR A 89 7.58 -4.30 7.03
CA TYR A 89 7.46 -4.12 5.58
C TYR A 89 6.42 -5.01 4.90
N THR A 90 5.94 -6.07 5.55
CA THR A 90 4.86 -6.92 5.01
C THR A 90 3.57 -6.14 4.74
N LEU A 91 3.38 -5.02 5.44
CA LEU A 91 2.24 -4.13 5.23
C LEU A 91 2.37 -3.19 4.05
N MET A 92 3.57 -2.97 3.48
CA MET A 92 3.73 -1.99 2.42
C MET A 92 2.90 -2.32 1.19
N ALA A 93 3.01 -3.55 0.67
CA ALA A 93 2.28 -3.98 -0.52
C ALA A 93 0.74 -3.89 -0.36
N PRO A 94 0.12 -4.47 0.70
CA PRO A 94 -1.32 -4.34 0.89
C PRO A 94 -1.75 -2.89 1.14
N SER A 95 -0.95 -2.08 1.84
CA SER A 95 -1.27 -0.66 2.05
C SER A 95 -1.32 0.14 0.76
N ILE A 96 -0.37 -0.12 -0.14
CA ILE A 96 -0.32 0.50 -1.46
C ILE A 96 -1.54 0.07 -2.31
N ALA A 97 -1.87 -1.23 -2.31
CA ALA A 97 -3.02 -1.75 -3.03
C ALA A 97 -4.36 -1.18 -2.51
N ILE A 98 -4.49 -1.03 -1.20
CA ILE A 98 -5.66 -0.42 -0.58
C ILE A 98 -5.74 1.07 -0.92
N ALA A 99 -4.64 1.83 -0.80
CA ALA A 99 -4.63 3.25 -1.13
C ALA A 99 -4.93 3.53 -2.61
N ALA A 100 -4.51 2.63 -3.51
CA ALA A 100 -4.80 2.72 -4.94
C ALA A 100 -6.32 2.72 -5.23
N ASN A 101 -7.06 1.85 -4.53
CA ASN A 101 -8.47 1.56 -4.86
C ASN A 101 -9.48 2.17 -3.88
N MET A 102 -9.08 2.41 -2.63
CA MET A 102 -9.97 2.98 -1.62
C MET A 102 -10.36 4.41 -2.00
N ARG A 103 -11.63 4.75 -1.72
CA ARG A 103 -12.14 6.11 -1.92
C ARG A 103 -11.36 7.11 -1.08
N LEU A 104 -10.93 8.20 -1.69
CA LEU A 104 -10.14 9.25 -1.06
C LEU A 104 -10.88 10.59 -1.12
N ASN A 105 -11.11 11.19 0.05
CA ASN A 105 -11.54 12.56 0.15
C ASN A 105 -10.30 13.46 0.31
N SER A 106 -10.00 14.37 -0.62
CA SER A 106 -8.73 15.13 -0.51
C SER A 106 -8.67 16.09 0.68
N LYS A 107 -9.82 16.50 1.25
CA LYS A 107 -9.85 17.37 2.44
C LYS A 107 -9.55 16.60 3.73
N ARG A 108 -10.03 15.35 3.83
CA ARG A 108 -9.93 14.53 5.06
C ARG A 108 -8.91 13.39 4.98
N GLY A 109 -8.48 13.02 3.78
CA GLY A 109 -7.65 11.85 3.53
C GLY A 109 -8.44 10.52 3.55
N PHE A 110 -7.71 9.41 3.69
CA PHE A 110 -8.30 8.11 3.91
C PHE A 110 -8.93 8.03 5.30
N ASN A 111 -10.07 7.35 5.42
CA ASN A 111 -10.65 7.06 6.72
C ASN A 111 -9.77 6.01 7.45
N PRO A 112 -9.13 6.35 8.59
CA PRO A 112 -8.19 5.45 9.25
C PRO A 112 -8.82 4.14 9.73
N GLN A 113 -10.09 4.16 10.14
CA GLN A 113 -10.78 2.95 10.60
C GLN A 113 -11.05 1.99 9.44
N ARG A 114 -11.55 2.51 8.31
CA ARG A 114 -11.76 1.70 7.10
C ARG A 114 -10.45 1.16 6.54
N PHE A 115 -9.41 1.98 6.55
CA PHE A 115 -8.07 1.57 6.10
C PHE A 115 -7.51 0.44 6.96
N LEU A 116 -7.64 0.55 8.29
CA LEU A 116 -7.23 -0.49 9.23
C LEU A 116 -8.00 -1.80 9.04
N LEU A 117 -9.32 -1.73 8.84
CA LEU A 117 -10.14 -2.92 8.58
C LEU A 117 -9.69 -3.62 7.29
N ALA A 118 -9.52 -2.87 6.21
CA ALA A 118 -9.04 -3.40 4.93
C ALA A 118 -7.64 -4.03 5.05
N LEU A 119 -6.75 -3.45 5.85
CA LEU A 119 -5.43 -4.03 6.11
C LEU A 119 -5.50 -5.32 6.91
N ASN A 120 -6.32 -5.37 7.96
CA ASN A 120 -6.52 -6.60 8.74
C ASN A 120 -7.09 -7.72 7.86
N GLU A 121 -8.06 -7.39 7.00
CA GLU A 121 -8.62 -8.34 6.04
C GLU A 121 -7.57 -8.82 5.04
N ALA A 122 -6.78 -7.90 4.47
CA ALA A 122 -5.70 -8.26 3.55
C ALA A 122 -4.62 -9.13 4.20
N LEU A 123 -4.26 -8.86 5.47
CA LEU A 123 -3.33 -9.71 6.20
C LEU A 123 -3.92 -11.09 6.47
N ASN A 124 -5.14 -11.16 6.97
CA ASN A 124 -5.80 -12.44 7.30
C ASN A 124 -6.07 -13.29 6.05
N GLY A 125 -6.38 -12.66 4.91
CA GLY A 125 -6.53 -13.32 3.62
C GLY A 125 -5.20 -13.81 3.02
N ASN A 126 -4.06 -13.23 3.42
CA ASN A 126 -2.72 -13.65 3.01
C ASN A 126 -2.05 -14.67 3.95
N ILE A 127 -2.70 -15.06 5.06
CA ILE A 127 -2.19 -16.14 5.91
C ILE A 127 -2.48 -17.46 5.21
N VAL A 128 -1.48 -18.01 4.51
CA VAL A 128 -1.44 -19.46 4.28
C VAL A 128 -0.98 -20.08 5.61
N PRO A 129 -1.82 -20.83 6.34
CA PRO A 129 -1.36 -21.50 7.54
C PRO A 129 -0.19 -22.42 7.19
N PHE A 130 0.95 -22.19 7.83
CA PHE A 130 2.12 -23.06 7.75
C PHE A 130 1.74 -24.40 8.39
N GLY A 131 1.22 -25.32 7.57
CA GLY A 131 0.59 -26.56 7.99
C GLY A 131 -0.42 -27.11 6.97
N ALA A 132 -0.93 -26.28 6.06
CA ALA A 132 -1.78 -26.72 4.96
C ALA A 132 -1.00 -27.02 3.67
N ARG A 133 0.23 -27.54 3.78
CA ARG A 133 0.80 -28.30 2.66
C ARG A 133 0.01 -29.60 2.63
N ALA A 134 -1.06 -29.57 1.83
CA ALA A 134 -1.85 -30.74 1.50
C ALA A 134 -0.89 -31.92 1.29
N LEU A 135 -1.10 -33.00 2.04
CA LEU A 135 -0.58 -34.31 1.66
C LEU A 135 -0.96 -34.48 0.19
N LEU A 136 0.04 -34.53 -0.68
CA LEU A 136 -0.18 -34.91 -2.06
C LEU A 136 -0.65 -36.36 -2.03
N PRO A 137 -1.70 -36.73 -2.78
CA PRO A 137 -2.08 -38.12 -2.96
C PRO A 137 -0.97 -38.81 -3.75
N GLY A 138 0.03 -39.33 -3.03
CA GLY A 138 1.27 -39.86 -3.60
C GLY A 138 2.26 -40.35 -2.54
N ASP A 139 2.18 -39.87 -1.30
CA ASP A 139 3.04 -40.33 -0.19
C ASP A 139 2.51 -41.62 0.46
N ALA A 140 1.97 -42.54 -0.34
CA ALA A 140 1.74 -43.91 0.08
C ALA A 140 3.09 -44.62 0.09
N HIS A 141 3.73 -44.68 1.26
CA HIS A 141 4.87 -45.56 1.49
C HIS A 141 4.45 -47.04 1.33
N PRO A 142 5.05 -47.82 0.41
CA PRO A 142 4.87 -49.25 0.39
C PRO A 142 6.04 -49.90 1.14
N ASN A 143 5.98 -49.99 2.47
CA ASN A 143 6.62 -51.09 3.19
C ASN A 143 6.27 -51.05 4.68
N LEU A 144 5.42 -51.97 5.11
CA LEU A 144 5.43 -52.62 6.44
C LEU A 144 4.25 -53.62 6.47
N ALA A 145 4.39 -54.68 5.67
CA ALA A 145 3.59 -55.89 5.77
C ALA A 145 4.50 -57.10 5.47
N ALA A 146 5.32 -57.46 6.47
CA ALA A 146 5.89 -58.79 6.63
C ALA A 146 6.45 -58.91 8.06
N ALA A 147 5.56 -59.29 8.98
CA ALA A 147 5.89 -60.05 10.18
C ALA A 147 4.94 -61.25 10.19
#